data_AF-A0A950IJ40-F1
#
_entry.id   AF-A0A950IJ40-F1
#
_cell.length_a   1.000
_cell.length_b   1.000
_cell.length_c   1.000
_cell.angle_alpha   90.00
_cell.angle_beta   90.00
_cell.angle_gamma   90.00
#
_symmetry.space_group_name_H-M   'P 1'
#
loop_
_entity.id
_entity.type
_entity.pdbx_description
1 polymer ?
#
loop_
_entity_poly.entity_id
_entity_poly.type
_entity_poly.pdbx_seq_one_letter_code
_entity_poly.pdbx_strand_id
1 'polypeptide(L)'
;MKTGKFPAKSGWPSLAAMICLAFGALSSQQACATTLPLGDAGNYAVLFDGLGANSLNVTNVVVNGNIGVAGTGKVAFSGPGKMNGSLSFSAANTSQYSNTNPSNVGPTSVTYGKTSVQTDMNTLNTLSSTLGGAAGSAVNLINGNQTINESSGTLYKSGGVTYRVFTVGSVNDQAGQTLTINGDGSGDPIVFNFTSSANLQGDVTLTGGLVADDVLWNFTGGSGGTGGPTASLNNNASSYSALAWYGDILDPNGAISVVNANLDGRVFGGGSNNMQIVSGDTITVPFSHTIPEPSTLALVCVALFGLSCQRKTSRI
;
A
#
# COMPACT_ATOMS: atom_id res chain seq x y z
N MET A 1 77.51 -9.31 44.08
CA MET A 1 77.87 -7.90 43.76
C MET A 1 78.16 -7.81 42.26
N LYS A 2 77.65 -6.77 41.59
CA LYS A 2 77.72 -6.42 40.14
C LYS A 2 76.70 -7.15 39.23
N THR A 3 75.52 -6.55 39.01
CA THR A 3 75.17 -5.56 37.93
C THR A 3 75.27 -6.22 36.56
N GLY A 4 74.18 -6.53 35.84
CA GLY A 4 73.07 -5.65 35.46
C GLY A 4 73.20 -5.34 33.97
N LYS A 5 72.19 -5.69 33.16
CA LYS A 5 71.84 -5.08 31.85
C LYS A 5 70.65 -5.80 31.21
N PHE A 6 69.46 -5.22 31.38
CA PHE A 6 68.45 -5.13 30.31
C PHE A 6 68.80 -3.89 29.47
N PRO A 7 68.57 -3.84 28.14
CA PRO A 7 67.21 -3.57 27.68
C PRO A 7 66.79 -4.11 26.29
N ALA A 8 65.45 -4.15 26.15
CA ALA A 8 64.63 -3.79 24.99
C ALA A 8 64.84 -4.52 23.65
N LYS A 9 63.87 -5.36 23.27
CA LYS A 9 63.31 -5.36 21.91
C LYS A 9 61.80 -5.60 21.94
N SER A 10 61.08 -4.52 21.62
CA SER A 10 59.93 -4.41 20.71
C SER A 10 58.92 -5.57 20.76
N GLY A 11 57.72 -5.38 21.26
CA GLY A 11 56.79 -4.36 20.77
C GLY A 11 55.74 -5.09 19.93
N TRP A 12 54.51 -5.08 20.43
CA TRP A 12 53.31 -5.76 19.93
C TRP A 12 53.16 -5.78 18.40
N PRO A 13 52.57 -6.87 17.87
CA PRO A 13 51.20 -6.69 17.38
C PRO A 13 50.36 -7.95 17.60
N SER A 14 49.61 -8.00 18.71
CA SER A 14 48.51 -8.98 18.85
C SER A 14 47.14 -8.33 19.03
N LEU A 15 47.07 -6.99 19.00
CA LEU A 15 45.82 -6.23 19.22
C LEU A 15 45.10 -5.83 17.92
N ALA A 16 45.50 -6.35 16.76
CA ALA A 16 44.87 -6.02 15.47
C ALA A 16 43.78 -7.02 15.05
N ALA A 17 43.75 -8.23 15.61
CA ALA A 17 42.77 -9.26 15.25
C ALA A 17 41.46 -9.20 16.07
N MET A 18 41.42 -8.38 17.13
CA MET A 18 40.30 -8.32 18.09
C MET A 18 39.44 -7.04 17.95
N ILE A 19 39.53 -6.34 16.82
CA ILE A 19 38.64 -5.20 16.48
C ILE A 19 37.63 -5.56 15.37
N CYS A 20 37.85 -6.65 14.63
CA CYS A 20 36.91 -7.07 13.58
C CYS A 20 35.72 -7.90 14.08
N LEU A 21 35.74 -8.42 15.31
CA LEU A 21 34.66 -9.24 15.88
C LEU A 21 33.62 -8.45 16.70
N ALA A 22 33.89 -7.18 17.04
CA ALA A 22 32.98 -6.34 17.83
C ALA A 22 32.03 -5.47 16.98
N PHE A 23 32.28 -5.33 15.67
CA PHE A 23 31.35 -4.68 14.73
C PHE A 23 30.32 -5.65 14.12
N GLY A 24 30.37 -6.95 14.48
CA GLY A 24 29.39 -7.96 14.07
C GLY A 24 28.10 -7.95 14.92
N ALA A 25 28.02 -7.12 15.95
CA ALA A 25 26.80 -6.94 16.72
C ALA A 25 25.85 -6.01 15.95
N LEU A 26 24.99 -6.66 15.16
CA LEU A 26 23.58 -6.31 15.08
C LEU A 26 23.31 -4.88 14.60
N SER A 27 23.69 -4.56 13.36
CA SER A 27 22.68 -3.91 12.53
C SER A 27 21.56 -4.95 12.40
N SER A 28 20.61 -4.92 13.35
CA SER A 28 19.32 -5.56 13.12
C SER A 28 18.91 -5.04 11.75
N GLN A 29 18.93 -5.92 10.74
CA GLN A 29 18.22 -5.64 9.52
C GLN A 29 16.80 -5.42 10.01
N GLN A 30 16.42 -4.15 10.13
CA GLN A 30 15.04 -3.79 10.31
C GLN A 30 14.41 -4.44 9.08
N ALA A 31 13.67 -5.52 9.31
CA ALA A 31 12.97 -6.21 8.25
C ALA A 31 12.18 -5.11 7.57
N CYS A 32 12.60 -4.76 6.35
CA CYS A 32 11.87 -3.78 5.58
C CYS A 32 10.47 -4.36 5.45
N ALA A 33 9.45 -3.59 5.83
CA ALA A 33 8.08 -3.96 5.58
C ALA A 33 7.99 -4.44 4.13
N THR A 34 7.56 -5.69 3.95
CA THR A 34 7.31 -6.20 2.62
C THR A 34 5.96 -5.61 2.27
N THR A 35 5.93 -4.41 1.68
CA THR A 35 4.66 -3.74 1.32
C THR A 35 3.82 -4.63 0.41
N LEU A 36 2.51 -4.34 0.29
CA LEU A 36 1.65 -5.04 -0.65
C LEU A 36 2.30 -5.07 -2.05
N PRO A 37 2.38 -6.24 -2.72
CA PRO A 37 3.01 -6.34 -4.03
C PRO A 37 2.07 -5.85 -5.13
N LEU A 38 1.73 -4.56 -5.10
CA LEU A 38 0.84 -3.90 -6.06
C LEU A 38 1.49 -3.75 -7.44
N GLY A 39 2.83 -3.88 -7.53
CA GLY A 39 3.57 -3.61 -8.77
C GLY A 39 3.34 -2.18 -9.26
N ASP A 40 3.20 -2.01 -10.57
CA ASP A 40 2.96 -0.70 -11.18
C ASP A 40 1.57 -0.14 -10.84
N ALA A 41 0.62 -0.97 -10.38
CA ALA A 41 -0.69 -0.53 -9.92
C ALA A 41 -0.60 0.40 -8.69
N GLY A 42 0.48 0.30 -7.91
CA GLY A 42 0.76 1.18 -6.77
C GLY A 42 0.92 2.67 -7.15
N ASN A 43 1.13 2.97 -8.44
CA ASN A 43 1.26 4.34 -8.95
C ASN A 43 -0.09 5.07 -9.14
N TYR A 44 -1.22 4.40 -8.94
CA TYR A 44 -2.57 4.96 -9.13
C TYR A 44 -3.28 5.13 -7.79
N ALA A 45 -3.92 6.29 -7.59
CA ALA A 45 -4.91 6.47 -6.53
C ALA A 45 -6.17 5.67 -6.80
N VAL A 46 -6.56 5.60 -8.08
CA VAL A 46 -7.77 4.95 -8.53
C VAL A 46 -7.43 4.12 -9.76
N LEU A 47 -7.75 2.83 -9.74
CA LEU A 47 -7.68 1.96 -10.92
C LEU A 47 -9.06 1.33 -11.13
N PHE A 48 -9.78 1.78 -12.16
CA PHE A 48 -11.14 1.35 -12.45
C PHE A 48 -11.16 0.29 -13.57
N ASP A 49 -11.85 -0.84 -13.39
CA ASP A 49 -11.88 -1.95 -14.35
C ASP A 49 -12.60 -1.54 -15.66
N GLY A 50 -13.67 -0.74 -15.55
CA GLY A 50 -14.30 -0.13 -16.73
C GLY A 50 -15.01 -1.11 -17.67
N LEU A 51 -15.30 -2.33 -17.21
CA LEU A 51 -15.98 -3.34 -18.01
C LEU A 51 -17.37 -2.84 -18.43
N GLY A 52 -17.81 -3.22 -19.62
CA GLY A 52 -19.16 -2.86 -20.11
C GLY A 52 -19.37 -1.37 -20.42
N ALA A 53 -18.31 -0.59 -20.61
CA ALA A 53 -18.37 0.86 -20.83
C ALA A 53 -19.03 1.65 -19.68
N ASN A 54 -18.91 1.13 -18.46
CA ASN A 54 -19.34 1.81 -17.24
C ASN A 54 -18.48 3.04 -16.93
N SER A 55 -18.98 3.88 -16.04
CA SER A 55 -18.38 5.18 -15.72
C SER A 55 -17.86 5.23 -14.30
N LEU A 56 -16.64 5.75 -14.14
CA LEU A 56 -16.14 6.33 -12.91
C LEU A 56 -16.66 7.78 -12.81
N ASN A 57 -17.47 8.05 -11.81
CA ASN A 57 -18.02 9.38 -11.54
C ASN A 57 -17.19 10.06 -10.46
N VAL A 58 -16.63 11.21 -10.80
CA VAL A 58 -15.76 12.01 -9.93
C VAL A 58 -16.42 13.38 -9.74
N THR A 59 -16.87 13.68 -8.52
CA THR A 59 -17.71 14.88 -8.28
C THR A 59 -17.47 15.47 -6.90
N ASN A 60 -16.99 16.71 -6.83
CA ASN A 60 -16.70 17.38 -5.55
C ASN A 60 -15.58 16.70 -4.74
N VAL A 61 -14.50 16.27 -5.39
CA VAL A 61 -13.44 15.49 -4.74
C VAL A 61 -12.05 15.98 -5.09
N VAL A 62 -11.08 15.66 -4.24
CA VAL A 62 -9.65 15.84 -4.48
C VAL A 62 -8.99 14.47 -4.58
N VAL A 63 -8.40 14.16 -5.73
CA VAL A 63 -7.61 12.95 -5.96
C VAL A 63 -6.13 13.33 -6.08
N ASN A 64 -5.34 12.97 -5.07
CA ASN A 64 -3.89 13.18 -5.00
C ASN A 64 -3.13 11.96 -5.54
N GLY A 65 -3.30 11.67 -6.82
CA GLY A 65 -2.57 10.60 -7.52
C GLY A 65 -3.08 10.37 -8.93
N ASN A 66 -2.48 9.40 -9.63
CA ASN A 66 -2.90 9.05 -10.98
C ASN A 66 -4.23 8.27 -10.96
N ILE A 67 -4.99 8.37 -12.04
CA ILE A 67 -6.20 7.58 -12.27
C ILE A 67 -5.96 6.72 -13.51
N GLY A 68 -6.20 5.43 -13.39
CA GLY A 68 -6.16 4.48 -14.49
C GLY A 68 -7.55 3.90 -14.77
N VAL A 69 -7.87 3.71 -16.03
CA VAL A 69 -9.13 3.10 -16.48
C VAL A 69 -8.84 1.97 -17.46
N ALA A 70 -9.09 0.75 -17.02
CA ALA A 70 -9.00 -0.45 -17.83
C ALA A 70 -10.23 -0.59 -18.75
N GLY A 71 -10.19 -1.57 -19.65
CA GLY A 71 -11.26 -1.84 -20.60
C GLY A 71 -11.71 -0.61 -21.40
N THR A 72 -13.03 -0.49 -21.57
CA THR A 72 -13.69 0.61 -22.29
C THR A 72 -14.36 1.62 -21.33
N GLY A 73 -13.90 1.66 -20.07
CA GLY A 73 -14.48 2.50 -19.04
C GLY A 73 -14.40 3.99 -19.36
N LYS A 74 -15.28 4.75 -18.73
CA LYS A 74 -15.41 6.21 -18.88
C LYS A 74 -15.12 6.93 -17.57
N VAL A 75 -14.77 8.19 -17.67
CA VAL A 75 -14.63 9.11 -16.52
C VAL A 75 -15.50 10.33 -16.75
N ALA A 76 -16.42 10.58 -15.83
CA ALA A 76 -17.24 11.78 -15.79
C ALA A 76 -16.79 12.66 -14.61
N PHE A 77 -16.16 13.80 -14.91
CA PHE A 77 -15.71 14.77 -13.92
C PHE A 77 -16.69 15.96 -13.89
N SER A 78 -17.60 15.98 -12.91
CA SER A 78 -18.84 16.78 -13.04
C SER A 78 -19.13 17.81 -11.93
N GLY A 79 -18.41 17.78 -10.82
CA GLY A 79 -18.54 18.77 -9.72
C GLY A 79 -17.20 19.34 -9.32
N PRO A 80 -17.14 20.60 -8.81
CA PRO A 80 -15.89 21.30 -8.51
C PRO A 80 -14.94 20.42 -7.71
N GLY A 81 -13.86 19.99 -8.34
CA GLY A 81 -12.89 19.11 -7.72
C GLY A 81 -11.50 19.27 -8.33
N LYS A 82 -10.59 18.39 -7.90
CA LYS A 82 -9.20 18.40 -8.35
C LYS A 82 -8.68 17.00 -8.61
N MET A 83 -8.14 16.76 -9.79
CA MET A 83 -7.33 15.58 -10.12
C MET A 83 -5.87 16.02 -10.23
N ASN A 84 -5.05 15.74 -9.22
CA ASN A 84 -3.66 16.21 -9.17
C ASN A 84 -2.69 15.35 -9.99
N GLY A 85 -3.08 14.13 -10.37
CA GLY A 85 -2.28 13.24 -11.21
C GLY A 85 -2.71 13.22 -12.68
N SER A 86 -2.16 12.25 -13.41
CA SER A 86 -2.54 11.94 -14.79
C SER A 86 -3.76 11.02 -14.83
N LEU A 87 -4.49 11.06 -15.95
CA LEU A 87 -5.57 10.11 -16.28
C LEU A 87 -5.13 9.26 -17.47
N SER A 88 -5.12 7.95 -17.32
CA SER A 88 -4.68 7.00 -18.35
C SER A 88 -5.73 5.96 -18.65
N PHE A 89 -6.13 5.85 -19.91
CA PHE A 89 -7.05 4.83 -20.41
C PHE A 89 -6.27 3.73 -21.13
N SER A 90 -6.64 2.48 -20.86
CA SER A 90 -6.11 1.33 -21.58
C SER A 90 -6.61 1.27 -23.03
N ALA A 91 -7.86 1.65 -23.28
CA ALA A 91 -8.46 1.71 -24.62
C ALA A 91 -8.05 2.96 -25.42
N ALA A 92 -8.18 2.87 -26.75
CA ALA A 92 -8.05 4.01 -27.66
C ALA A 92 -9.15 5.06 -27.42
N ASN A 93 -8.90 6.32 -27.79
CA ASN A 93 -9.84 7.41 -27.55
C ASN A 93 -11.15 7.25 -28.36
N THR A 94 -12.27 7.11 -27.64
CA THR A 94 -13.64 7.11 -28.13
C THR A 94 -14.52 8.05 -27.30
N SER A 95 -13.94 9.15 -26.80
CA SER A 95 -14.60 10.13 -25.91
C SER A 95 -14.95 9.57 -24.52
N GLN A 96 -14.05 8.79 -23.93
CA GLN A 96 -14.26 8.21 -22.59
C GLN A 96 -14.15 9.22 -21.45
N TYR A 97 -13.45 10.34 -21.65
CA TYR A 97 -13.30 11.38 -20.63
C TYR A 97 -14.21 12.56 -20.93
N SER A 98 -14.96 12.99 -19.92
CA SER A 98 -15.73 14.23 -19.95
C SER A 98 -15.48 15.06 -18.70
N ASN A 99 -15.33 16.37 -18.90
CA ASN A 99 -15.31 17.36 -17.84
C ASN A 99 -16.44 18.36 -18.11
N THR A 100 -17.47 18.35 -17.26
CA THR A 100 -18.68 19.15 -17.48
C THR A 100 -18.76 20.36 -16.55
N ASN A 101 -17.72 20.61 -15.74
CA ASN A 101 -17.69 21.73 -14.80
C ASN A 101 -16.42 22.57 -15.00
N PRO A 102 -16.53 23.85 -15.38
CA PRO A 102 -15.36 24.69 -15.68
C PRO A 102 -14.50 25.00 -14.44
N SER A 103 -15.02 24.79 -13.22
CA SER A 103 -14.27 24.97 -11.97
C SER A 103 -13.38 23.78 -11.62
N ASN A 104 -13.45 22.69 -12.39
CA ASN A 104 -12.61 21.52 -12.19
C ASN A 104 -11.16 21.80 -12.55
N VAL A 105 -10.24 21.32 -11.71
CA VAL A 105 -8.79 21.43 -11.94
C VAL A 105 -8.22 20.06 -12.25
N GLY A 106 -7.47 19.97 -13.35
CA GLY A 106 -6.87 18.72 -13.82
C GLY A 106 -7.80 17.86 -14.68
N PRO A 107 -7.39 16.62 -15.02
CA PRO A 107 -6.10 15.99 -14.69
C PRO A 107 -4.91 16.69 -15.38
N THR A 108 -3.68 16.41 -14.96
CA THR A 108 -2.47 17.02 -15.55
C THR A 108 -2.25 16.61 -17.00
N SER A 109 -2.71 15.41 -17.37
CA SER A 109 -2.74 14.89 -18.72
C SER A 109 -3.81 13.81 -18.85
N VAL A 110 -4.31 13.61 -20.07
CA VAL A 110 -5.17 12.48 -20.41
C VAL A 110 -4.49 11.68 -21.51
N THR A 111 -4.20 10.41 -21.26
CA THR A 111 -3.57 9.51 -22.23
C THR A 111 -4.45 8.30 -22.52
N TYR A 112 -4.33 7.75 -23.72
CA TYR A 112 -5.16 6.64 -24.24
C TYR A 112 -4.26 5.54 -24.82
N GLY A 113 -4.78 4.32 -24.94
CA GLY A 113 -4.05 3.17 -25.50
C GLY A 113 -2.93 2.64 -24.58
N LYS A 114 -2.99 2.91 -23.28
CA LYS A 114 -1.98 2.51 -22.31
C LYS A 114 -2.20 1.06 -21.85
N THR A 115 -1.62 0.10 -22.57
CA THR A 115 -1.75 -1.34 -22.25
C THR A 115 -1.27 -1.72 -20.85
N SER A 116 -0.36 -0.94 -20.25
CA SER A 116 0.08 -1.12 -18.87
C SER A 116 -1.09 -1.03 -17.88
N VAL A 117 -2.02 -0.09 -18.07
CA VAL A 117 -3.21 0.08 -17.20
C VAL A 117 -4.04 -1.21 -17.11
N GLN A 118 -4.22 -1.92 -18.25
CA GLN A 118 -4.94 -3.20 -18.26
C GLN A 118 -4.13 -4.31 -17.58
N THR A 119 -2.80 -4.29 -17.74
CA THR A 119 -1.91 -5.27 -17.11
C THR A 119 -1.92 -5.12 -15.59
N ASP A 120 -1.91 -3.89 -15.11
CA ASP A 120 -2.01 -3.53 -13.69
C ASP A 120 -3.35 -4.03 -13.11
N MET A 121 -4.47 -3.79 -13.81
CA MET A 121 -5.79 -4.28 -13.39
C MET A 121 -5.86 -5.82 -13.34
N ASN A 122 -5.31 -6.50 -14.35
CA ASN A 122 -5.26 -7.97 -14.36
C ASN A 122 -4.42 -8.54 -13.20
N THR A 123 -3.35 -7.83 -12.82
CA THR A 123 -2.50 -8.18 -11.68
C THR A 123 -3.29 -8.07 -10.37
N LEU A 124 -4.05 -6.98 -10.19
CA LEU A 124 -4.91 -6.81 -9.02
C LEU A 124 -6.05 -7.84 -8.96
N ASN A 125 -6.67 -8.19 -10.10
CA ASN A 125 -7.69 -9.23 -10.16
C ASN A 125 -7.12 -10.60 -9.74
N THR A 126 -5.88 -10.88 -10.13
CA THR A 126 -5.16 -12.10 -9.72
C THR A 126 -4.79 -12.06 -8.23
N LEU A 127 -4.36 -10.90 -7.72
CA LEU A 127 -4.05 -10.70 -6.31
C LEU A 127 -5.29 -10.92 -5.44
N SER A 128 -6.42 -10.28 -5.79
CA SER A 128 -7.70 -10.41 -5.08
C SER A 128 -8.18 -11.84 -5.01
N SER A 129 -8.16 -12.57 -6.14
CA SER A 129 -8.59 -13.97 -6.19
C SER A 129 -7.65 -14.90 -5.41
N THR A 130 -6.34 -14.67 -5.48
CA THR A 130 -5.34 -15.45 -4.74
C THR A 130 -5.51 -15.26 -3.23
N LEU A 131 -5.61 -14.01 -2.77
CA LEU A 131 -5.76 -13.70 -1.35
C LEU A 131 -7.16 -14.03 -0.84
N GLY A 132 -8.20 -13.91 -1.66
CA GLY A 132 -9.58 -14.24 -1.31
C GLY A 132 -9.82 -15.74 -1.10
N GLY A 133 -8.96 -16.60 -1.66
CA GLY A 133 -8.95 -18.04 -1.38
C GLY A 133 -8.21 -18.43 -0.09
N ALA A 134 -7.50 -17.50 0.55
CA ALA A 134 -6.77 -17.76 1.78
C ALA A 134 -7.70 -17.80 3.00
N ALA A 135 -7.60 -18.85 3.81
CA ALA A 135 -8.30 -18.92 5.09
C ALA A 135 -7.72 -17.89 6.06
N GLY A 136 -8.55 -16.99 6.57
CA GLY A 136 -8.16 -15.96 7.53
C GLY A 136 -8.62 -16.25 8.95
N SER A 137 -8.03 -15.53 9.90
CA SER A 137 -8.57 -15.44 11.26
C SER A 137 -9.92 -14.72 11.22
N ALA A 138 -10.95 -15.31 11.82
CA ALA A 138 -12.27 -14.69 11.83
C ALA A 138 -12.26 -13.39 12.65
N VAL A 139 -12.82 -12.33 12.09
CA VAL A 139 -12.98 -11.04 12.77
C VAL A 139 -14.33 -10.41 12.44
N ASN A 140 -14.89 -9.66 13.40
CA ASN A 140 -16.05 -8.79 13.17
C ASN A 140 -15.62 -7.35 13.42
N LEU A 141 -16.01 -6.45 12.53
CA LEU A 141 -15.81 -5.01 12.73
C LEU A 141 -17.03 -4.48 13.49
N ILE A 142 -16.82 -4.03 14.72
CA ILE A 142 -17.91 -3.73 15.66
C ILE A 142 -18.22 -2.23 15.73
N ASN A 143 -19.39 -1.92 16.30
CA ASN A 143 -19.72 -0.55 16.66
C ASN A 143 -18.99 -0.17 17.95
N GLY A 144 -17.99 0.69 17.82
CA GLY A 144 -17.16 1.18 18.92
C GLY A 144 -15.69 1.18 18.53
N ASN A 145 -14.85 1.73 19.40
CA ASN A 145 -13.41 1.66 19.20
C ASN A 145 -12.91 0.22 19.34
N GLN A 146 -12.18 -0.25 18.35
CA GLN A 146 -11.69 -1.62 18.26
C GLN A 146 -10.20 -1.63 17.96
N THR A 147 -9.47 -2.61 18.50
CA THR A 147 -8.09 -2.88 18.10
C THR A 147 -7.98 -4.29 17.53
N ILE A 148 -7.38 -4.40 16.34
CA ILE A 148 -6.99 -5.67 15.74
C ILE A 148 -5.47 -5.71 15.73
N ASN A 149 -4.88 -6.77 16.30
CA ASN A 149 -3.44 -6.97 16.28
C ASN A 149 -3.04 -7.74 15.01
N GLU A 150 -2.07 -7.25 14.25
CA GLU A 150 -1.49 -7.93 13.08
C GLU A 150 -1.16 -9.40 13.38
N SER A 151 -0.53 -9.64 14.53
CA SER A 151 -0.11 -10.97 15.00
C SER A 151 -1.25 -11.97 15.19
N SER A 152 -2.50 -11.51 15.27
CA SER A 152 -3.68 -12.37 15.37
C SER A 152 -4.18 -12.89 14.01
N GLY A 153 -3.65 -12.37 12.90
CA GLY A 153 -3.99 -12.82 11.55
C GLY A 153 -3.34 -14.16 11.20
N THR A 154 -4.02 -14.95 10.38
CA THR A 154 -3.47 -16.22 9.87
C THR A 154 -2.35 -15.91 8.88
N LEU A 155 -1.18 -16.53 9.08
CA LEU A 155 -0.08 -16.45 8.15
C LEU A 155 -0.43 -17.15 6.84
N TYR A 156 -0.33 -16.43 5.73
CA TYR A 156 -0.51 -16.96 4.39
C TYR A 156 0.65 -16.55 3.51
N LYS A 157 1.21 -17.46 2.72
CA LYS A 157 2.36 -17.17 1.84
C LYS A 157 1.96 -17.30 0.37
N SER A 158 2.16 -16.23 -0.40
CA SER A 158 1.92 -16.23 -1.84
C SER A 158 2.87 -15.26 -2.55
N GLY A 159 3.36 -15.65 -3.73
CA GLY A 159 4.28 -14.81 -4.50
C GLY A 159 5.58 -14.44 -3.78
N GLY A 160 5.99 -15.22 -2.77
CA GLY A 160 7.16 -14.92 -1.93
C GLY A 160 6.88 -13.95 -0.77
N VAL A 161 5.69 -13.35 -0.70
CA VAL A 161 5.24 -12.47 0.38
C VAL A 161 4.47 -13.28 1.42
N THR A 162 4.68 -12.96 2.69
CA THR A 162 3.90 -13.49 3.82
C THR A 162 2.89 -12.43 4.24
N TYR A 163 1.63 -12.84 4.37
CA TYR A 163 0.49 -11.97 4.70
C TYR A 163 -0.13 -12.39 6.03
N ARG A 164 -0.80 -11.45 6.69
CA ARG A 164 -1.68 -11.66 7.84
C ARG A 164 -3.12 -11.55 7.38
N VAL A 165 -3.78 -12.69 7.23
CA VAL A 165 -5.11 -12.75 6.63
C VAL A 165 -6.18 -12.84 7.71
N PHE A 166 -7.20 -11.99 7.56
CA PHE A 166 -8.42 -11.97 8.33
C PHE A 166 -9.62 -12.25 7.42
N THR A 167 -10.58 -13.03 7.91
CA THR A 167 -11.88 -13.21 7.26
C THR A 167 -12.91 -12.40 8.02
N VAL A 168 -13.47 -11.39 7.38
CA VAL A 168 -14.45 -10.49 8.01
C VAL A 168 -15.83 -11.13 7.95
N GLY A 169 -16.38 -11.46 9.12
CA GLY A 169 -17.69 -12.11 9.26
C GLY A 169 -18.85 -11.12 9.24
N SER A 170 -18.65 -9.92 9.79
CA SER A 170 -19.65 -8.84 9.78
C SER A 170 -19.01 -7.47 9.95
N VAL A 171 -19.71 -6.45 9.45
CA VAL A 171 -19.32 -5.05 9.52
C VAL A 171 -20.46 -4.26 10.15
N ASN A 172 -20.17 -3.62 11.26
CA ASN A 172 -21.06 -2.70 11.97
C ASN A 172 -20.25 -1.53 12.54
N ASP A 173 -19.24 -1.07 11.79
CA ASP A 173 -18.55 0.16 12.11
C ASP A 173 -19.46 1.37 11.84
N GLN A 174 -19.27 2.42 12.61
CA GLN A 174 -20.11 3.61 12.58
C GLN A 174 -19.21 4.84 12.50
N ALA A 175 -19.72 5.90 11.86
CA ALA A 175 -19.04 7.19 11.84
C ALA A 175 -18.73 7.66 13.27
N GLY A 176 -17.52 8.19 13.46
CA GLY A 176 -17.03 8.64 14.76
C GLY A 176 -16.38 7.55 15.62
N GLN A 177 -16.28 6.32 15.13
CA GLN A 177 -15.53 5.25 15.78
C GLN A 177 -14.18 5.04 15.10
N THR A 178 -13.22 4.48 15.83
CA THR A 178 -11.88 4.19 15.31
C THR A 178 -11.55 2.71 15.41
N LEU A 179 -11.17 2.12 14.28
CA LEU A 179 -10.50 0.84 14.21
C LEU A 179 -8.99 1.06 14.21
N THR A 180 -8.30 0.60 15.26
CA THR A 180 -6.84 0.57 15.30
C THR A 180 -6.33 -0.77 14.82
N ILE A 181 -5.46 -0.76 13.81
CA ILE A 181 -4.70 -1.92 13.39
C ILE A 181 -3.29 -1.77 13.97
N ASN A 182 -2.95 -2.67 14.90
CA ASN A 182 -1.70 -2.62 15.63
C ASN A 182 -0.70 -3.62 15.05
N GLY A 183 0.35 -3.08 14.42
CA GLY A 183 1.45 -3.86 13.89
C GLY A 183 2.27 -4.54 14.98
N ASP A 184 2.74 -5.75 14.69
CA ASP A 184 3.66 -6.51 15.56
C ASP A 184 5.14 -6.28 15.20
N GLY A 185 5.40 -5.49 14.15
CA GLY A 185 6.72 -5.18 13.65
C GLY A 185 7.29 -6.24 12.70
N SER A 186 6.52 -7.26 12.32
CA SER A 186 6.96 -8.27 11.36
C SER A 186 7.11 -7.72 9.94
N GLY A 187 6.33 -6.68 9.60
CA GLY A 187 6.33 -6.07 8.29
C GLY A 187 5.57 -6.89 7.24
N ASP A 188 4.72 -7.83 7.68
CA ASP A 188 3.83 -8.60 6.82
C ASP A 188 2.60 -7.75 6.44
N PRO A 189 2.18 -7.69 5.17
CA PRO A 189 0.93 -7.03 4.81
C PRO A 189 -0.28 -7.71 5.43
N ILE A 190 -1.27 -6.90 5.77
CA ILE A 190 -2.52 -7.31 6.37
C ILE A 190 -3.60 -7.33 5.30
N VAL A 191 -4.38 -8.41 5.27
CA VAL A 191 -5.47 -8.59 4.30
C VAL A 191 -6.77 -8.86 5.05
N PHE A 192 -7.76 -7.99 4.88
CA PHE A 192 -9.12 -8.22 5.32
C PHE A 192 -9.95 -8.71 4.14
N ASN A 193 -10.33 -9.99 4.15
CA ASN A 193 -11.19 -10.58 3.13
C ASN A 193 -12.67 -10.42 3.52
N PHE A 194 -13.44 -9.72 2.70
CA PHE A 194 -14.88 -9.56 2.82
C PHE A 194 -15.57 -10.50 1.82
N THR A 195 -16.55 -11.27 2.28
CA THR A 195 -17.40 -12.13 1.41
C THR A 195 -18.82 -11.57 1.25
N SER A 196 -19.11 -10.45 1.90
CA SER A 196 -20.38 -9.74 1.89
C SER A 196 -20.14 -8.25 1.69
N SER A 197 -21.16 -7.54 1.22
CA SER A 197 -21.11 -6.08 1.13
C SER A 197 -20.82 -5.44 2.48
N ALA A 198 -20.07 -4.34 2.46
CA ALA A 198 -19.72 -3.58 3.66
C ALA A 198 -19.87 -2.09 3.40
N ASN A 199 -20.27 -1.37 4.45
CA ASN A 199 -20.24 0.08 4.50
C ASN A 199 -19.25 0.48 5.59
N LEU A 200 -18.07 0.90 5.18
CA LEU A 200 -16.95 1.31 6.01
C LEU A 200 -17.17 2.77 6.39
N GLN A 201 -17.57 3.00 7.63
CA GLN A 201 -17.96 4.32 8.15
C GLN A 201 -17.05 4.82 9.26
N GLY A 202 -16.35 3.92 9.96
CA GLY A 202 -15.38 4.31 10.97
C GLY A 202 -14.11 4.90 10.35
N ASP A 203 -13.27 5.50 11.18
CA ASP A 203 -11.89 5.82 10.82
C ASP A 203 -10.98 4.62 11.10
N VAL A 204 -9.88 4.52 10.37
CA VAL A 204 -8.84 3.50 10.61
C VAL A 204 -7.60 4.20 11.12
N THR A 205 -6.87 3.59 12.04
CA THR A 205 -5.56 4.10 12.48
C THR A 205 -4.57 2.96 12.49
N LEU A 206 -3.33 3.26 12.07
CA LEU A 206 -2.27 2.28 11.99
C LEU A 206 -1.22 2.58 13.07
N THR A 207 -0.87 1.56 13.85
CA THR A 207 0.20 1.63 14.86
C THR A 207 1.21 0.51 14.64
N GLY A 208 2.30 0.50 15.40
CA GLY A 208 3.32 -0.54 15.28
C GLY A 208 4.18 -0.44 14.01
N GLY A 209 4.23 0.72 13.37
CA GLY A 209 5.04 0.98 12.18
C GLY A 209 4.37 0.66 10.85
N LEU A 210 3.11 0.23 10.87
CA LEU A 210 2.30 0.00 9.67
C LEU A 210 2.01 1.30 8.91
N VAL A 211 1.87 1.16 7.60
CA VAL A 211 1.47 2.23 6.67
C VAL A 211 0.26 1.79 5.85
N ALA A 212 -0.39 2.72 5.13
CA ALA A 212 -1.55 2.39 4.30
C ALA A 212 -1.25 1.29 3.27
N ASP A 213 -0.06 1.30 2.66
CA ASP A 213 0.41 0.27 1.69
C ASP A 213 0.62 -1.12 2.31
N ASP A 214 0.45 -1.27 3.62
CA ASP A 214 0.50 -2.56 4.31
C ASP A 214 -0.90 -3.17 4.50
N VAL A 215 -1.99 -2.44 4.25
CA VAL A 215 -3.36 -2.90 4.57
C VAL A 215 -4.22 -2.99 3.32
N LEU A 216 -4.67 -4.21 2.98
CA LEU A 216 -5.57 -4.48 1.87
C LEU A 216 -6.96 -4.86 2.38
N TRP A 217 -7.98 -4.15 1.90
CA TRP A 217 -9.39 -4.41 2.12
C TRP A 217 -9.95 -5.09 0.87
N ASN A 218 -9.88 -6.42 0.87
CA ASN A 218 -10.14 -7.26 -0.30
C ASN A 218 -11.59 -7.77 -0.28
N PHE A 219 -12.39 -7.32 -1.22
CA PHE A 219 -13.77 -7.74 -1.41
C PHE A 219 -13.80 -8.90 -2.41
N THR A 220 -14.32 -10.03 -1.96
CA THR A 220 -14.21 -11.32 -2.64
C THR A 220 -15.58 -11.90 -2.95
N GLY A 221 -15.64 -12.69 -4.02
CA GLY A 221 -16.89 -13.20 -4.58
C GLY A 221 -17.11 -12.71 -6.00
N GLY A 222 -18.08 -13.31 -6.68
CA GLY A 222 -18.32 -13.04 -8.09
C GLY A 222 -17.21 -13.56 -9.02
N SER A 223 -17.36 -13.26 -10.32
CA SER A 223 -16.36 -13.58 -11.34
C SER A 223 -16.56 -12.69 -12.58
N GLY A 224 -15.47 -12.45 -13.32
CA GLY A 224 -15.54 -11.72 -14.59
C GLY A 224 -16.09 -10.29 -14.46
N GLY A 225 -15.85 -9.64 -13.31
CA GLY A 225 -16.34 -8.29 -13.06
C GLY A 225 -17.78 -8.22 -12.53
N THR A 226 -18.42 -9.36 -12.23
CA THR A 226 -19.84 -9.40 -11.83
C THR A 226 -20.07 -10.21 -10.56
N GLY A 227 -21.13 -9.89 -9.83
CA GLY A 227 -21.64 -10.69 -8.72
C GLY A 227 -20.80 -10.63 -7.44
N GLY A 228 -19.83 -9.72 -7.37
CA GLY A 228 -19.12 -9.41 -6.14
C GLY A 228 -19.98 -8.62 -5.15
N PRO A 229 -19.54 -8.53 -3.88
CA PRO A 229 -20.17 -7.66 -2.89
C PRO A 229 -20.07 -6.18 -3.27
N THR A 230 -20.61 -5.28 -2.45
CA THR A 230 -20.41 -3.83 -2.61
C THR A 230 -19.44 -3.33 -1.56
N ALA A 231 -18.40 -2.63 -1.99
CA ALA A 231 -17.50 -1.87 -1.14
C ALA A 231 -17.97 -0.41 -1.06
N SER A 232 -18.48 0.00 0.09
CA SER A 232 -18.83 1.40 0.36
C SER A 232 -17.92 1.97 1.42
N LEU A 233 -17.37 3.17 1.18
CA LEU A 233 -16.62 3.96 2.15
C LEU A 233 -17.32 5.31 2.33
N ASN A 234 -17.75 5.60 3.56
CA ASN A 234 -18.35 6.87 3.95
C ASN A 234 -18.04 7.16 5.41
N ASN A 235 -16.81 7.61 5.67
CA ASN A 235 -16.38 8.03 7.02
C ASN A 235 -16.69 9.51 7.33
N ASN A 236 -17.61 10.12 6.58
CA ASN A 236 -18.05 11.51 6.76
C ASN A 236 -16.89 12.53 6.76
N ALA A 237 -15.96 12.39 5.81
CA ALA A 237 -14.71 13.14 5.65
C ALA A 237 -13.78 13.03 6.87
N SER A 238 -13.85 11.89 7.56
CA SER A 238 -13.39 11.65 8.92
C SER A 238 -14.12 12.48 9.98
N SER A 239 -14.49 11.84 11.08
CA SER A 239 -15.03 12.56 12.24
C SER A 239 -13.95 13.33 13.00
N TYR A 240 -12.68 13.16 12.62
CA TYR A 240 -11.53 13.82 13.21
C TYR A 240 -10.70 14.42 12.08
N SER A 241 -10.52 15.74 12.07
CA SER A 241 -9.80 16.45 11.01
C SER A 241 -8.33 16.03 10.81
N ALA A 242 -7.77 15.23 11.73
CA ALA A 242 -6.43 14.67 11.67
C ALA A 242 -6.40 13.16 11.38
N LEU A 243 -7.55 12.48 11.30
CA LEU A 243 -7.63 11.07 10.97
C LEU A 243 -8.10 10.89 9.53
N ALA A 244 -7.66 9.79 8.93
CA ALA A 244 -8.07 9.32 7.62
C ALA A 244 -8.47 7.86 7.78
N TRP A 245 -9.17 7.32 6.79
CA TRP A 245 -9.29 5.89 6.62
C TRP A 245 -8.04 5.40 5.86
N TYR A 246 -7.30 4.43 6.42
CA TYR A 246 -6.04 3.94 5.85
C TYR A 246 -6.21 2.56 5.19
N GLY A 247 -5.60 2.41 4.01
CA GLY A 247 -5.45 1.14 3.31
C GLY A 247 -5.97 1.18 1.88
N ASP A 248 -5.74 0.09 1.16
CA ASP A 248 -6.15 -0.07 -0.23
C ASP A 248 -7.44 -0.88 -0.34
N ILE A 249 -8.46 -0.33 -0.99
CA ILE A 249 -9.71 -1.04 -1.30
C ILE A 249 -9.54 -1.78 -2.63
N LEU A 250 -9.84 -3.07 -2.64
CA LEU A 250 -9.81 -3.90 -3.85
C LEU A 250 -11.10 -4.70 -3.98
N ASP A 251 -11.93 -4.35 -4.98
CA ASP A 251 -13.17 -5.07 -5.31
C ASP A 251 -13.31 -5.24 -6.83
N PRO A 252 -12.73 -6.30 -7.42
CA PRO A 252 -12.70 -6.47 -8.86
C PRO A 252 -14.04 -6.89 -9.46
N ASN A 253 -14.96 -7.46 -8.68
CA ASN A 253 -16.21 -8.04 -9.18
C ASN A 253 -17.47 -7.32 -8.68
N GLY A 254 -17.31 -6.40 -7.74
CA GLY A 254 -18.37 -5.67 -7.08
C GLY A 254 -18.52 -4.23 -7.53
N ALA A 255 -19.40 -3.51 -6.83
CA ALA A 255 -19.55 -2.07 -6.99
C ALA A 255 -18.75 -1.36 -5.91
N ILE A 256 -18.11 -0.24 -6.27
CA ILE A 256 -17.36 0.59 -5.32
C ILE A 256 -17.97 1.99 -5.25
N SER A 257 -18.21 2.44 -4.02
CA SER A 257 -18.74 3.77 -3.73
C SER A 257 -17.92 4.42 -2.61
N VAL A 258 -17.19 5.47 -2.94
CA VAL A 258 -16.53 6.35 -1.97
C VAL A 258 -17.33 7.65 -1.92
N VAL A 259 -17.87 7.97 -0.75
CA VAL A 259 -18.78 9.09 -0.56
C VAL A 259 -18.45 9.81 0.72
N ASN A 260 -18.14 11.10 0.62
CA ASN A 260 -17.79 11.94 1.75
C ASN A 260 -16.74 11.26 2.64
N ALA A 261 -15.55 10.98 2.09
CA ALA A 261 -14.51 10.21 2.74
C ALA A 261 -13.12 10.85 2.68
N ASN A 262 -12.35 10.71 3.76
CA ASN A 262 -10.93 11.03 3.77
C ASN A 262 -10.13 9.72 3.76
N LEU A 263 -9.54 9.38 2.62
CA LEU A 263 -8.82 8.13 2.35
C LEU A 263 -7.33 8.40 2.15
N ASP A 264 -6.50 7.76 2.97
CA ASP A 264 -5.06 7.61 2.74
C ASP A 264 -4.79 6.18 2.28
N GLY A 265 -4.67 6.00 0.97
CA GLY A 265 -4.74 4.69 0.32
C GLY A 265 -5.18 4.78 -1.13
N ARG A 266 -5.69 3.66 -1.66
CA ARG A 266 -6.09 3.52 -3.06
C ARG A 266 -7.43 2.82 -3.21
N VAL A 267 -8.03 2.98 -4.38
CA VAL A 267 -9.32 2.38 -4.75
C VAL A 267 -9.18 1.63 -6.06
N PHE A 268 -9.38 0.32 -6.03
CA PHE A 268 -9.15 -0.56 -7.17
C PHE A 268 -10.37 -1.47 -7.46
N GLY A 269 -10.75 -1.56 -8.72
CA GLY A 269 -11.78 -2.50 -9.19
C GLY A 269 -13.02 -1.82 -9.76
N GLY A 270 -14.21 -2.17 -9.26
CA GLY A 270 -15.51 -1.67 -9.73
C GLY A 270 -16.19 -2.54 -10.80
N GLY A 271 -15.49 -3.59 -11.29
CA GLY A 271 -16.02 -4.61 -12.20
C GLY A 271 -16.86 -4.04 -13.35
N SER A 272 -18.08 -4.58 -13.51
CA SER A 272 -19.07 -4.15 -14.50
C SER A 272 -20.09 -3.15 -13.93
N ASN A 273 -19.71 -2.38 -12.91
CA ASN A 273 -20.57 -1.40 -12.27
C ASN A 273 -20.02 0.02 -12.49
N ASN A 274 -20.88 1.02 -12.30
CA ASN A 274 -20.40 2.38 -12.17
C ASN A 274 -19.67 2.53 -10.83
N MET A 275 -18.50 3.15 -10.85
CA MET A 275 -17.78 3.54 -9.64
C MET A 275 -18.13 4.99 -9.30
N GLN A 276 -18.26 5.30 -8.02
CA GLN A 276 -18.54 6.66 -7.56
C GLN A 276 -17.49 7.09 -6.54
N ILE A 277 -16.92 8.27 -6.74
CA ILE A 277 -16.02 8.97 -5.82
C ILE A 277 -16.55 10.41 -5.75
N VAL A 278 -17.37 10.70 -4.74
CA VAL A 278 -18.23 11.87 -4.71
C VAL A 278 -18.36 12.53 -3.33
N SER A 279 -18.78 13.79 -3.31
CA SER A 279 -19.30 14.49 -2.11
C SER A 279 -18.26 14.84 -1.03
N GLY A 280 -17.14 15.46 -1.43
CA GLY A 280 -16.15 16.00 -0.50
C GLY A 280 -14.94 15.10 -0.27
N ASP A 281 -14.80 14.02 -1.03
CA ASP A 281 -13.71 13.07 -0.81
C ASP A 281 -12.33 13.70 -0.99
N THR A 282 -11.40 13.26 -0.15
CA THR A 282 -9.96 13.42 -0.40
C THR A 282 -9.33 12.05 -0.44
N ILE A 283 -8.78 11.68 -1.59
CA ILE A 283 -8.00 10.45 -1.76
C ILE A 283 -6.54 10.86 -1.88
N THR A 284 -5.71 10.35 -0.97
CA THR A 284 -4.28 10.57 -0.98
C THR A 284 -3.56 9.25 -1.17
N VAL A 285 -2.77 9.15 -2.25
CA VAL A 285 -1.90 7.99 -2.42
C VAL A 285 -0.85 8.04 -1.32
N PRO A 286 -0.63 6.95 -0.58
CA PRO A 286 0.39 6.91 0.43
C PRO A 286 1.73 7.23 -0.21
N PHE A 287 2.53 8.10 0.41
CA PHE A 287 3.87 8.37 -0.07
C PHE A 287 4.62 7.05 -0.07
N SER A 288 5.16 6.64 -1.23
CA SER A 288 6.06 5.49 -1.28
C SER A 288 7.18 5.77 -0.29
N HIS A 289 7.19 5.07 0.83
CA HIS A 289 8.26 5.20 1.79
C HIS A 289 9.55 4.89 1.04
N THR A 290 10.45 5.88 0.97
CA THR A 290 11.81 5.63 0.52
C THR A 290 12.36 4.62 1.52
N ILE A 291 12.34 3.34 1.15
CA ILE A 291 12.97 2.29 1.93
C ILE A 291 14.40 2.77 2.17
N PRO A 292 14.82 3.01 3.43
CA PRO A 292 16.21 3.34 3.70
C PRO A 292 17.03 2.20 3.10
N GLU A 293 17.83 2.49 2.06
CA GLU A 293 18.60 1.44 1.40
C GLU A 293 19.34 0.66 2.47
N PRO A 294 19.13 -0.66 2.60
CA PRO A 294 19.51 -1.41 3.78
C PRO A 294 21.03 -1.47 3.89
N SER A 295 21.66 -0.47 4.49
CA SER A 295 23.09 -0.41 4.75
C SER A 295 23.99 -0.77 3.55
N THR A 296 23.49 -0.77 2.30
CA THR A 296 24.25 -1.19 1.12
C THR A 296 25.44 -0.28 0.93
N LEU A 297 25.25 1.03 1.16
CA LEU A 297 26.32 2.00 1.24
C LEU A 297 27.28 1.72 2.40
N ALA A 298 26.80 1.31 3.57
CA ALA A 298 27.67 0.95 4.69
C ALA A 298 28.49 -0.31 4.38
N LEU A 299 27.90 -1.33 3.75
CA LEU A 299 28.56 -2.56 3.33
C LEU A 299 29.60 -2.27 2.23
N VAL A 300 29.26 -1.44 1.25
CA VAL A 300 30.18 -0.97 0.21
C VAL A 300 31.33 -0.16 0.84
N CYS A 301 31.03 0.74 1.78
CA CYS A 301 32.05 1.48 2.51
C CYS A 301 32.97 0.55 3.30
N VAL A 302 32.43 -0.42 4.05
CA VAL A 302 33.22 -1.40 4.79
C VAL A 302 34.07 -2.25 3.84
N ALA A 303 33.53 -2.68 2.71
CA ALA A 303 34.27 -3.43 1.70
C ALA A 303 35.43 -2.61 1.11
N LEU A 304 35.20 -1.33 0.78
CA LEU A 304 36.22 -0.41 0.28
C LEU A 304 37.29 -0.10 1.34
N PHE A 305 36.91 0.07 2.60
CA PHE A 305 37.85 0.20 3.72
C PHE A 305 38.68 -1.09 3.93
N GLY A 306 38.06 -2.27 3.81
CA GLY A 306 38.77 -3.55 3.85
C GLY A 306 39.81 -3.68 2.73
N LEU A 307 39.43 -3.35 1.49
CA LEU A 307 40.31 -3.39 0.32
C LEU A 307 41.48 -2.40 0.42
N SER A 308 41.23 -1.19 0.92
CA SER A 308 42.27 -0.18 1.11
C SER A 308 43.25 -0.54 2.22
N CYS A 309 42.80 -1.22 3.28
CA CYS A 309 43.68 -1.79 4.30
C CYS A 309 44.54 -2.94 3.77
N GLN A 310 44.03 -3.80 2.89
CA GLN A 310 44.81 -4.91 2.30
C GLN A 310 45.91 -4.44 1.34
N ARG A 311 45.69 -3.32 0.62
CA ARG A 311 46.68 -2.82 -0.35
C ARG A 311 47.95 -2.27 0.28
N LYS A 312 47.93 -1.95 1.58
CA LYS A 312 49.09 -1.36 2.29
C LYS A 312 50.07 -2.42 2.82
N THR A 313 49.64 -3.68 2.93
CA THR A 313 50.42 -4.79 3.49
C THR A 313 51.19 -5.60 2.44
N SER A 314 50.94 -5.43 1.14
CA SER A 314 51.65 -6.18 0.07
C SER A 314 52.89 -5.49 -0.51
N ARG A 315 53.38 -4.40 0.12
CA ARG A 315 54.65 -3.74 -0.22
C ARG A 315 55.70 -3.99 0.87
N ILE A 316 56.13 -5.24 1.02
CA ILE A 316 57.39 -5.62 1.68
C ILE A 316 58.01 -6.74 0.85
#